data_AF-K1UCL3-F1
#
_entry.id   AF-K1UCL3-F1
#
_cell.length_a   1.000
_cell.length_b   1.000
_cell.length_c   1.000
_cell.angle_alpha   90.00
_cell.angle_beta   90.00
_cell.angle_gamma   90.00
#
_symmetry.space_group_name_H-M   'P 1'
#
loop_
_entity.id
_entity.type
_entity.pdbx_description
1 polymer ?
#
loop_
_entity_poly.entity_id
_entity_poly.type
_entity_poly.pdbx_seq_one_letter_code
_entity_poly.pdbx_strand_id
1 'polypeptide(L)'
;MCNTMKTYCNPLDLGYRYQHMKEGERAAGFREGADPTLVYFKGKYYLFVSMSAGFWYSDDLLHWDFHADPDLLIYDYAPDVRQVGDYLYFSASRKGRNCPILRTAR
;
A
#
# COMPACT_ATOMS: atom_id res chain seq x y z
N MET A 1 13.50 -34.84 -10.22
CA MET A 1 12.54 -34.11 -9.36
C MET A 1 11.74 -33.20 -10.28
N CYS A 2 10.43 -33.42 -10.43
CA CYS A 2 9.61 -32.53 -11.24
C CYS A 2 9.62 -31.14 -10.60
N ASN A 3 10.07 -30.15 -11.38
CA ASN A 3 9.97 -28.75 -11.03
C ASN A 3 8.48 -28.38 -11.02
N THR A 4 7.83 -28.41 -9.87
CA THR A 4 6.43 -28.00 -9.72
C THR A 4 6.36 -26.53 -10.10
N MET A 5 5.75 -26.24 -11.26
CA MET A 5 5.48 -24.88 -11.70
C MET A 5 4.57 -24.22 -10.65
N LYS A 6 5.11 -23.33 -9.83
CA LYS A 6 4.33 -22.56 -8.83
C LYS A 6 3.61 -21.42 -9.54
N THR A 7 2.50 -21.77 -10.19
CA THR A 7 1.58 -20.77 -10.72
C THR A 7 0.57 -20.39 -9.64
N TYR A 8 0.24 -19.11 -9.56
CA TYR A 8 -0.89 -18.60 -8.78
C TYR A 8 -1.85 -17.87 -9.73
N CYS A 9 -3.10 -17.72 -9.31
CA CYS A 9 -4.12 -17.00 -10.07
C CYS A 9 -4.44 -15.67 -9.40
N ASN A 10 -4.63 -14.64 -10.21
CA ASN A 10 -5.23 -13.39 -9.76
C ASN A 10 -6.76 -13.50 -9.69
N PRO A 11 -7.44 -12.65 -8.90
CA PRO A 11 -6.87 -11.62 -8.03
C PRO A 11 -6.16 -12.20 -6.79
N LEU A 12 -5.16 -11.47 -6.29
CA LEU A 12 -4.49 -11.80 -5.03
C LEU A 12 -5.50 -11.73 -3.88
N ASP A 13 -5.38 -12.64 -2.92
CA ASP A 13 -6.19 -12.66 -1.70
C ASP A 13 -5.65 -11.64 -0.68
N LEU A 14 -5.96 -10.36 -0.93
CA LEU A 14 -5.61 -9.25 -0.05
C LEU A 14 -6.86 -8.79 0.70
N GLY A 15 -6.83 -8.87 2.03
CA GLY A 15 -7.87 -8.27 2.86
C GLY A 15 -7.88 -6.76 2.68
N TYR A 16 -9.00 -6.18 2.26
CA TYR A 16 -9.18 -4.73 2.12
C TYR A 16 -10.39 -4.27 2.93
N ARG A 17 -10.42 -2.97 3.29
CA ARG A 17 -11.53 -2.37 4.05
C ARG A 17 -12.37 -1.45 3.17
N TYR A 18 -13.41 -0.88 3.77
CA TYR A 18 -14.30 0.08 3.15
C TYR A 18 -14.23 1.41 3.89
N GLN A 19 -14.04 2.49 3.14
CA GLN A 19 -14.24 3.84 3.66
C GLN A 19 -15.72 4.19 3.57
N HIS A 20 -16.25 4.73 4.67
CA HIS A 20 -17.62 5.22 4.74
C HIS A 20 -17.60 6.75 4.78
N MET A 21 -18.04 7.39 3.71
CA MET A 21 -18.23 8.84 3.66
C MET A 21 -19.66 9.19 4.01
N LYS A 22 -19.81 10.18 4.91
CA LYS A 22 -21.09 10.80 5.21
C LYS A 22 -20.96 12.31 5.02
N GLU A 23 -21.71 12.86 4.08
CA GLU A 23 -21.75 14.28 3.78
C GLU A 23 -23.22 14.73 3.79
N GLY A 24 -23.65 15.30 4.92
CA GLY A 24 -25.07 15.61 5.17
C GLY A 24 -25.93 14.35 5.15
N GLU A 25 -26.92 14.32 4.25
CA GLU A 25 -27.82 13.18 4.02
C GLU A 25 -27.22 12.10 3.10
N ARG A 26 -26.11 12.40 2.40
CA ARG A 26 -25.46 11.43 1.51
C ARG A 26 -24.55 10.51 2.30
N ALA A 27 -24.76 9.20 2.14
CA ALA A 27 -23.87 8.16 2.62
C ALA A 27 -23.35 7.34 1.43
N ALA A 28 -22.03 7.16 1.36
CA ALA A 28 -21.39 6.35 0.32
C ALA A 28 -20.30 5.46 0.94
N GLY A 29 -20.20 4.24 0.44
CA GLY A 29 -19.12 3.31 0.78
C GLY A 29 -18.22 3.10 -0.42
N PHE A 30 -16.90 3.22 -0.23
CA PHE A 30 -15.92 2.92 -1.27
C PHE A 30 -14.93 1.87 -0.77
N ARG A 31 -14.44 1.02 -1.68
CA ARG A 31 -13.37 0.08 -1.37
C ARG A 31 -12.05 0.83 -1.20
N GLU A 32 -11.27 0.47 -0.18
CA GLU A 32 -9.86 0.85 -0.07
C GLU A 32 -9.00 -0.03 -0.98
N GLY A 33 -7.74 0.35 -1.23
CA GLY A 33 -6.81 -0.52 -1.98
C GLY A 33 -6.57 -0.15 -3.45
N ALA A 34 -6.90 1.08 -3.87
CA ALA A 34 -6.58 1.57 -5.20
C ALA A 34 -5.11 2.01 -5.33
N ASP A 35 -4.66 2.22 -6.58
CA ASP A 35 -3.37 2.86 -6.90
C ASP A 35 -2.14 2.20 -6.23
N PRO A 36 -1.88 0.91 -6.48
CA PRO A 36 -0.82 0.19 -5.78
C PRO A 36 0.58 0.63 -6.22
N THR A 37 1.48 0.73 -5.24
CA THR A 37 2.93 0.70 -5.46
C THR A 37 3.55 -0.51 -4.77
N LEU A 38 4.24 -1.33 -5.57
CA LEU A 38 5.03 -2.47 -5.13
C LEU A 38 6.52 -2.12 -5.16
N VAL A 39 7.22 -2.31 -4.04
CA VAL A 39 8.68 -2.11 -3.95
C VAL A 39 9.34 -3.33 -3.29
N TYR A 40 10.47 -3.76 -3.84
CA TYR A 40 11.34 -4.75 -3.21
C TYR A 40 12.46 -4.04 -2.47
N PHE A 41 12.60 -4.31 -1.17
CA PHE A 41 13.55 -3.62 -0.31
C PHE A 41 14.07 -4.54 0.79
N LYS A 42 15.39 -4.60 0.96
CA LYS A 42 16.06 -5.40 2.00
C LYS A 42 15.53 -6.85 2.11
N GLY A 43 15.31 -7.50 0.98
CA GLY A 43 14.90 -8.91 0.92
C GLY A 43 13.39 -9.17 0.91
N LYS A 44 12.55 -8.13 1.02
CA LYS A 44 11.10 -8.26 1.21
C LYS A 44 10.33 -7.37 0.22
N TYR A 45 9.16 -7.82 -0.20
CA TYR A 45 8.22 -7.03 -0.99
C TYR A 45 7.32 -6.22 -0.06
N TYR A 46 7.07 -4.96 -0.41
CA TYR A 46 6.14 -4.07 0.27
C TYR A 46 5.15 -3.49 -0.72
N LEU A 47 3.86 -3.52 -0.38
CA LEU A 47 2.75 -3.05 -1.20
C LEU A 47 2.01 -1.93 -0.45
N PHE A 48 2.04 -0.75 -1.03
CA PHE A 48 1.33 0.45 -0.56
C PHE A 48 0.15 0.73 -1.49
N VAL A 49 -0.98 1.14 -0.92
CA VAL A 49 -2.21 1.44 -1.68
C VAL A 49 -2.91 2.64 -1.05
N SER A 50 -3.82 3.26 -1.79
CA SER A 50 -4.68 4.33 -1.29
C SER A 50 -5.51 3.86 -0.09
N MET A 51 -5.55 4.69 0.95
CA MET A 51 -6.43 4.58 2.12
C MET A 51 -6.19 3.38 3.06
N SER A 52 -5.08 2.64 2.93
CA SER A 52 -4.87 1.42 3.72
C SER A 52 -4.35 1.60 5.14
N ALA A 53 -4.05 2.82 5.61
CA ALA A 53 -3.53 3.05 6.98
C ALA A 53 -2.36 2.14 7.39
N GLY A 54 -1.50 1.82 6.42
CA GLY A 54 -0.48 0.80 6.52
C GLY A 54 -0.12 0.23 5.16
N PHE A 55 0.63 -0.86 5.14
CA PHE A 55 1.11 -1.53 3.93
C PHE A 55 1.13 -3.03 4.12
N TRP A 56 1.08 -3.78 3.02
CA TRP A 56 1.31 -5.22 3.07
C TRP A 56 2.78 -5.52 2.81
N TYR A 57 3.27 -6.62 3.37
CA TYR A 57 4.58 -7.15 3.03
C TYR A 57 4.52 -8.64 2.72
N SER A 58 5.45 -9.11 1.90
CA SER A 58 5.51 -10.49 1.45
C SER A 58 6.95 -10.93 1.16
N ASP A 59 7.23 -12.21 1.36
CA ASP A 59 8.49 -12.83 0.93
C ASP A 59 8.38 -13.49 -0.46
N ASP A 60 7.17 -13.77 -0.95
CA ASP A 60 6.94 -14.61 -2.13
C ASP A 60 5.89 -14.08 -3.13
N LEU A 61 5.38 -12.86 -2.92
CA LEU A 61 4.30 -12.21 -3.68
C LEU A 61 2.93 -12.91 -3.61
N LEU A 62 2.81 -14.01 -2.85
CA LEU A 62 1.59 -14.81 -2.74
C LEU A 62 0.95 -14.65 -1.36
N HIS A 63 1.76 -14.72 -0.30
CA HIS A 63 1.32 -14.58 1.09
C HIS A 63 1.67 -13.18 1.59
N TRP A 64 0.66 -12.47 2.09
CA TRP A 64 0.78 -11.07 2.46
C TRP A 64 0.31 -10.85 3.89
N ASP A 65 1.15 -10.20 4.69
CA ASP A 65 0.81 -9.74 6.02
C ASP A 65 0.62 -8.22 5.99
N PHE A 66 -0.38 -7.73 6.73
CA PHE A 66 -0.63 -6.30 6.84
C PHE A 66 0.10 -5.70 8.04
N HIS A 67 0.87 -4.64 7.81
CA HIS A 67 1.47 -3.81 8.85
C HIS A 67 0.72 -2.48 8.94
N ALA A 68 0.04 -2.24 10.07
CA ALA A 68 -0.60 -0.98 10.35
C ALA A 68 0.44 0.11 10.62
N ASP A 69 0.31 1.24 9.93
CA ASP A 69 1.17 2.41 10.13
C ASP A 69 0.28 3.67 10.07
N PRO A 70 -0.16 4.18 11.24
CA PRO A 70 -1.03 5.34 11.32
C PRO A 70 -0.31 6.67 11.04
N ASP A 71 1.03 6.66 11.04
CA ASP A 71 1.83 7.84 10.74
C ASP A 71 1.97 8.07 9.22
N LEU A 72 1.67 7.03 8.41
CA LEU A 72 1.44 7.22 6.99
C LEU A 72 0.24 8.14 6.77
N LEU A 73 0.37 9.04 5.80
CA LEU A 73 -0.62 10.07 5.51
C LEU A 73 -1.80 9.47 4.73
N ILE A 74 -2.68 8.78 5.45
CA ILE A 74 -3.71 7.90 4.88
C ILE A 74 -4.70 8.58 3.94
N TYR A 75 -4.90 9.89 4.07
CA TYR A 75 -5.82 10.69 3.25
C TYR A 75 -5.17 11.27 1.99
N ASP A 76 -3.85 11.11 1.83
CA ASP A 76 -3.18 11.37 0.57
C ASP A 76 -3.31 10.07 -0.29
N TYR A 77 -3.70 10.23 -1.55
CA TYR A 77 -4.05 9.12 -2.46
C TYR A 77 -2.90 8.78 -3.41
N ALA A 78 -2.95 7.62 -4.05
CA ALA A 78 -1.97 7.17 -5.05
C ALA A 78 -0.52 7.25 -4.54
N PRO A 79 -0.16 6.46 -3.52
CA PRO A 79 1.19 6.46 -2.98
C PRO A 79 2.21 5.96 -4.01
N ASP A 80 3.35 6.62 -4.12
CA ASP A 80 4.57 6.10 -4.76
C ASP A 80 5.67 5.95 -3.70
N VAL A 81 6.40 4.84 -3.78
CA VAL A 81 7.47 4.48 -2.86
C VAL A 81 8.68 4.07 -3.67
N ARG A 82 9.82 4.71 -3.38
CA ARG A 82 11.08 4.48 -4.09
C ARG A 82 12.21 4.23 -3.13
N GLN A 83 13.04 3.26 -3.48
CA GLN A 83 14.32 3.06 -2.83
C GLN A 83 15.34 4.08 -3.35
N VAL A 84 16.02 4.76 -2.42
CA VAL A 84 17.22 5.56 -2.71
C VAL A 84 18.27 5.25 -1.65
N GLY A 85 19.33 4.55 -2.05
CA GLY A 85 20.32 4.00 -1.13
C GLY A 85 19.69 2.99 -0.15
N ASP A 86 19.96 3.17 1.14
CA ASP A 86 19.50 2.28 2.22
C ASP A 86 18.13 2.67 2.80
N TYR A 87 17.40 3.56 2.13
CA TYR A 87 16.13 4.10 2.61
C TYR A 87 15.02 3.97 1.57
N LEU A 88 13.79 3.90 2.06
CA LEU A 88 12.60 4.13 1.25
C LEU A 88 12.11 5.55 1.44
N TYR A 89 11.66 6.14 0.34
CA TYR A 89 11.00 7.44 0.28
C TYR A 89 9.56 7.23 -0.16
N PHE A 90 8.62 7.82 0.56
CA PHE A 90 7.19 7.73 0.33
C PHE A 90 6.62 9.11 0.03
N SER A 91 5.75 9.20 -0.96
CA SER A 91 4.94 10.38 -1.24
C SER A 91 3.58 9.96 -1.79
N ALA A 92 2.54 10.74 -1.51
CA ALA A 92 1.20 10.51 -2.01
C ALA A 92 0.55 11.83 -2.42
N SER A 93 -0.41 11.76 -3.35
CA SER A 93 -1.13 12.89 -3.91
C SER A 93 -2.02 13.56 -2.87
N ARG A 94 -1.83 14.87 -2.70
CA ARG A 94 -2.57 15.72 -1.76
C ARG A 94 -3.27 16.85 -2.49
N LYS A 95 -4.55 17.08 -2.18
CA LYS A 95 -5.30 18.20 -2.76
C LYS A 95 -4.89 19.54 -2.13
N GLY A 96 -4.50 20.50 -2.96
CA GLY A 96 -4.35 21.91 -2.60
C GLY A 96 -3.10 22.28 -1.77
N ARG A 97 -2.18 21.33 -1.55
CA ARG A 97 -0.90 21.55 -0.84
C ARG A 97 0.17 20.63 -1.41
N ASN A 98 1.44 20.97 -1.23
CA ASN A 98 2.55 20.12 -1.64
C ASN A 98 2.50 18.76 -0.95
N CYS A 99 2.82 17.71 -1.71
CA CYS A 99 2.96 16.36 -1.21
C CYS A 99 4.22 16.25 -0.35
N PRO A 100 4.13 15.82 0.91
CA PRO A 100 5.30 15.59 1.73
C PRO A 100 6.05 14.34 1.24
N ILE A 101 7.37 14.38 1.37
CA ILE A 101 8.22 13.23 1.14
C ILE A 101 8.65 12.69 2.50
N LEU A 102 8.14 11.50 2.84
CA LEU A 102 8.53 10.77 4.05
C LEU A 102 9.71 9.85 3.72
N ARG A 103 10.53 9.55 4.71
CA ARG A 103 11.65 8.59 4.58
C ARG A 103 11.65 7.65 5.76
N THR A 104 11.98 6.39 5.55
CA THR A 104 12.23 5.44 6.64
C THR A 104 13.29 5.97 7.63
N ALA A 105 13.13 5.59 8.90
CA ALA A 105 14.15 5.77 9.92
C ALA A 105 15.41 4.94 9.60
N ARG A 106 16.51 5.23 10.30
CA ARG A 106 17.77 4.46 10.20
C ARG A 106 17.62 3.09 10.84
#